data_AF-L1K4L6-F1
#
_entry.id   AF-L1K4L6-F1
#
_cell.length_a   1.000
_cell.length_b   1.000
_cell.length_c   1.000
_cell.angle_alpha   90.00
_cell.angle_beta   90.00
_cell.angle_gamma   90.00
#
_symmetry.space_group_name_H-M   'P 1'
#
loop_
_entity.id
_entity.type
_entity.pdbx_description
1 polymer ?
#
loop_
_entity_poly.entity_id
_entity_poly.type
_entity_poly.pdbx_seq_one_letter_code
_entity_poly.pdbx_strand_id
1 'polypeptide(L)'
;MMCQQCRKPLEEEKKTIIRKPGKGCPSIVKVSALPMFLTLSVVTIHQIRTYQKIASEKRLSWNLLDSQAQAIMRRNCAFCGRAAKENSQGINGINRIDHSIPAYTLNNTAPACSDCNQMKHNHSQEDFVAICKHVATANGLGDFGRYPEAFRDNFMPKRLSGYLTKSKTYALSQEDFQAIVAKPCHYCGKETIPGKHYNGLDRVVTQVRVYNKDSCVAACGTCNTMKWRRTSEDFLAQCNRVALYHSCCNSSEIS
;
A
#
# COMPACT_ATOMS: atom_id res chain seq x y z
N MET A 1 6.88 43.23 1.64
CA MET A 1 5.80 42.66 0.78
C MET A 1 4.62 42.28 1.68
N MET A 2 3.36 42.57 1.31
CA MET A 2 2.20 42.25 2.16
C MET A 2 1.51 40.97 1.72
N CYS A 3 1.04 40.15 2.67
CA CYS A 3 0.28 38.93 2.37
C CYS A 3 -1.11 39.27 1.83
N GLN A 4 -1.44 38.83 0.61
CA GLN A 4 -2.73 39.17 -0.05
C GLN A 4 -3.97 38.52 0.59
N GLN A 5 -3.80 37.57 1.51
CA GLN A 5 -4.92 36.90 2.17
C GLN A 5 -5.25 37.48 3.56
N CYS A 6 -4.29 38.12 4.23
CA CYS A 6 -4.50 38.68 5.57
C CYS A 6 -4.03 40.15 5.75
N ARG A 7 -3.48 40.77 4.71
CA ARG A 7 -3.01 42.17 4.64
C ARG A 7 -2.01 42.59 5.74
N LYS A 8 -1.32 41.65 6.39
CA LYS A 8 -0.24 41.96 7.35
C LYS A 8 1.12 42.13 6.64
N PRO A 9 2.02 42.99 7.16
CA PRO A 9 3.39 43.10 6.65
C PRO A 9 4.16 41.81 6.93
N LEU A 10 4.90 41.30 5.96
CA LEU A 10 5.88 40.23 6.20
C LEU A 10 7.18 40.91 6.67
N GLU A 11 7.47 40.84 7.96
CA GLU A 11 8.76 41.25 8.52
C GLU A 11 9.74 40.07 8.47
N GLU A 12 10.88 40.30 7.83
CA GLU A 12 12.09 39.51 8.00
C GLU A 12 12.81 40.02 9.25
N GLU A 13 13.18 39.15 10.19
CA GLU A 13 14.28 39.50 11.08
C GLU A 13 15.08 38.28 11.57
N LYS A 14 16.40 38.40 11.38
CA LYS A 14 17.45 37.54 11.93
C LYS A 14 17.97 38.15 13.24
N LYS A 15 18.44 37.24 14.13
CA LYS A 15 19.53 37.33 15.15
C LYS A 15 19.10 37.26 16.63
N THR A 16 19.46 36.13 17.23
CA THR A 16 20.34 35.92 18.42
C THR A 16 20.42 37.07 19.45
N ILE A 17 20.21 36.84 20.77
CA ILE A 17 21.29 36.62 21.78
C ILE A 17 20.76 36.43 23.24
N ILE A 18 21.33 35.41 23.92
CA ILE A 18 21.77 35.26 25.34
C ILE A 18 20.77 35.15 26.53
N ARG A 19 21.15 34.19 27.41
CA ARG A 19 20.52 33.57 28.60
C ARG A 19 20.50 34.43 29.87
N LYS A 20 19.66 34.03 30.86
CA LYS A 20 20.01 33.89 32.29
C LYS A 20 19.18 32.78 33.00
N PRO A 21 19.62 32.25 34.16
CA PRO A 21 19.40 30.86 34.57
C PRO A 21 18.32 30.68 35.65
N GLY A 22 17.72 29.48 35.75
CA GLY A 22 16.91 29.14 36.91
C GLY A 22 16.20 27.79 36.89
N LYS A 23 16.82 26.83 37.58
CA LYS A 23 16.24 25.77 38.43
C LYS A 23 15.33 24.70 37.80
N GLY A 24 15.77 23.45 37.95
CA GLY A 24 14.97 22.24 37.71
C GLY A 24 15.66 21.31 36.73
N CYS A 25 16.53 20.44 37.24
CA CYS A 25 17.07 19.31 36.48
C CYS A 25 16.03 18.19 36.54
N PRO A 26 15.31 17.83 35.46
CA PRO A 26 14.95 16.45 35.27
C PRO A 26 16.23 15.80 34.74
N SER A 27 16.85 14.98 35.60
CA SER A 27 17.87 14.03 35.20
C SER A 27 17.47 13.41 33.87
N ILE A 28 18.20 13.77 32.80
CA ILE A 28 18.17 13.06 31.54
C ILE A 28 18.69 11.68 31.89
N VAL A 29 17.76 10.75 32.15
CA VAL A 29 18.07 9.34 32.07
C VAL A 29 18.48 9.15 30.62
N LYS A 30 19.80 9.07 30.38
CA LYS A 30 20.32 8.49 29.16
C LYS A 30 19.66 7.13 29.06
N VAL A 31 18.65 6.99 28.20
CA VAL A 31 18.13 5.67 27.84
C VAL A 31 19.28 5.01 27.10
N SER A 32 20.09 4.28 27.86
CA SER A 32 21.06 3.34 27.35
C SER A 32 20.33 2.49 26.30
N ALA A 33 20.91 2.40 25.10
CA ALA A 33 20.36 1.63 24.00
C ALA A 33 19.89 0.26 24.52
N LEU A 34 18.57 0.06 24.60
CA LEU A 34 17.99 -1.23 24.93
C LEU A 34 18.54 -2.24 23.91
N PRO A 35 18.94 -3.44 24.33
CA PRO A 35 19.41 -4.45 23.40
C PRO A 35 18.34 -4.68 22.32
N MET A 36 18.76 -4.80 21.06
CA MET A 36 17.87 -4.91 19.89
C MET A 36 16.73 -5.95 20.06
N PHE A 37 16.97 -6.98 20.87
CA PHE A 37 15.98 -7.98 21.27
C PHE A 37 14.85 -7.44 22.16
N LEU A 38 15.16 -6.59 23.15
CA LEU A 38 14.15 -5.95 24.01
C LEU A 38 13.32 -4.92 23.24
N THR A 39 13.93 -4.24 22.26
CA THR A 39 13.19 -3.28 21.42
C THR A 39 12.24 -4.00 20.46
N LEU A 40 12.67 -5.13 19.88
CA LEU A 40 11.83 -5.90 18.95
C LEU A 40 10.63 -6.55 19.66
N SER A 41 10.81 -7.04 20.90
CA SER A 41 9.70 -7.61 21.68
C SER A 41 8.63 -6.55 21.96
N VAL A 42 9.01 -5.34 22.38
CA VAL A 42 8.07 -4.23 22.62
C VAL A 42 7.31 -3.84 21.35
N VAL A 43 8.01 -3.72 20.22
CA VAL A 43 7.40 -3.40 18.91
C VAL A 43 6.37 -4.46 18.50
N THR A 44 6.74 -5.75 18.59
CA THR A 44 5.80 -6.84 18.26
C THR A 44 4.57 -6.87 19.16
N ILE A 45 4.74 -6.66 20.47
CA ILE A 45 3.62 -6.61 21.42
C ILE A 45 2.68 -5.46 21.09
N HIS A 46 3.21 -4.26 20.78
CA HIS A 46 2.39 -3.14 20.37
C HIS A 46 1.59 -3.46 19.10
N GLN A 47 2.25 -4.02 18.09
CA GLN A 47 1.62 -4.40 16.83
C GLN A 47 0.52 -5.47 17.03
N ILE A 48 0.77 -6.47 17.89
CA ILE A 48 -0.22 -7.51 18.24
C ILE A 48 -1.47 -6.88 18.86
N ARG A 49 -1.31 -5.94 19.79
CA ARG A 49 -2.44 -5.22 20.41
C ARG A 49 -3.24 -4.44 19.36
N THR A 50 -2.57 -3.82 18.40
CA THR A 50 -3.24 -3.15 17.26
C THR A 50 -4.07 -4.15 16.45
N TYR A 51 -3.53 -5.34 16.15
CA TYR A 51 -4.27 -6.38 15.46
C TYR A 51 -5.47 -6.90 16.26
N GLN A 52 -5.31 -7.15 17.56
CA GLN A 52 -6.40 -7.58 18.45
C GLN A 52 -7.52 -6.55 18.50
N LYS A 53 -7.19 -5.26 18.57
CA LYS A 53 -8.17 -4.17 18.50
C LYS A 53 -8.92 -4.17 17.16
N ILE A 54 -8.20 -4.22 16.04
CA ILE A 54 -8.82 -4.27 14.69
C ILE A 54 -9.69 -5.52 14.53
N ALA A 55 -9.26 -6.67 15.06
CA ALA A 55 -10.01 -7.91 15.04
C ALA A 55 -11.33 -7.76 15.80
N SER A 56 -11.29 -7.21 17.01
CA SER A 56 -12.48 -6.90 17.81
C SER A 56 -13.45 -5.95 17.08
N GLU A 57 -12.95 -4.84 16.55
CA GLU A 57 -13.76 -3.85 15.78
C GLU A 57 -14.43 -4.48 14.55
N LYS A 58 -13.76 -5.42 13.89
CA LYS A 58 -14.26 -6.15 12.72
C LYS A 58 -15.00 -7.45 13.06
N ARG A 59 -15.22 -7.75 14.35
CA ARG A 59 -15.84 -9.00 14.82
C ARG A 59 -15.15 -10.25 14.29
N LEU A 60 -13.82 -10.24 14.29
CA LEU A 60 -12.95 -11.37 13.95
C LEU A 60 -12.39 -11.99 15.23
N SER A 61 -12.41 -13.32 15.32
CA SER A 61 -11.80 -14.04 16.45
C SER A 61 -10.27 -13.95 16.41
N TRP A 62 -9.63 -13.73 17.56
CA TRP A 62 -8.17 -13.76 17.70
C TRP A 62 -7.75 -15.05 18.42
N ASN A 63 -7.35 -16.06 17.65
CA ASN A 63 -6.98 -17.38 18.16
C ASN A 63 -5.49 -17.64 17.93
N LEU A 64 -4.66 -16.65 18.26
CA LEU A 64 -3.20 -16.73 18.25
C LEU A 64 -2.65 -16.37 19.63
N LEU A 65 -1.72 -17.18 20.13
CA LEU A 65 -0.88 -16.78 21.26
C LEU A 65 0.06 -15.65 20.84
N ASP A 66 0.43 -14.77 21.76
CA ASP A 66 1.38 -13.68 21.48
C ASP A 66 2.72 -14.22 20.93
N SER A 67 3.19 -15.37 21.44
CA SER A 67 4.41 -16.04 20.96
C SER A 67 4.27 -16.53 19.52
N GLN A 68 3.10 -17.06 19.14
CA GLN A 68 2.80 -17.49 17.77
C GLN A 68 2.76 -16.28 16.83
N ALA A 69 2.08 -15.21 17.23
CA ALA A 69 2.02 -13.97 16.46
C ALA A 69 3.41 -13.36 16.25
N GLN A 70 4.25 -13.31 17.30
CA GLN A 70 5.65 -12.89 17.20
C GLN A 70 6.46 -13.75 16.24
N ALA A 71 6.30 -15.08 16.31
CA ALA A 71 6.98 -16.00 15.41
C ALA A 71 6.58 -15.76 13.94
N ILE A 72 5.30 -15.52 13.66
CA ILE A 72 4.82 -15.13 12.33
C ILE A 72 5.49 -13.82 11.90
N MET A 73 5.44 -12.77 12.71
CA MET A 73 5.99 -11.45 12.38
C MET A 73 7.50 -11.44 12.07
N ARG A 74 8.26 -12.44 12.55
CA ARG A 74 9.71 -12.57 12.29
C ARG A 74 10.04 -13.30 10.99
N ARG A 75 9.10 -14.04 10.41
CA ARG A 75 9.32 -14.81 9.17
C ARG A 75 9.37 -13.88 7.95
N ASN A 76 9.98 -14.35 6.86
CA ASN A 76 9.96 -13.66 5.56
C ASN A 76 8.52 -13.52 5.05
N CYS A 77 8.25 -12.47 4.28
CA CYS A 77 6.94 -12.23 3.70
C CYS A 77 6.57 -13.39 2.76
N ALA A 78 5.41 -13.99 2.98
CA ALA A 78 4.92 -15.14 2.23
C ALA A 78 4.65 -14.86 0.75
N PHE A 79 4.57 -13.59 0.35
CA PHE A 79 4.23 -13.20 -1.02
C PHE A 79 5.41 -12.68 -1.84
N CYS A 80 6.41 -12.06 -1.20
CA CYS A 80 7.53 -11.42 -1.92
C CYS A 80 8.92 -11.75 -1.34
N GLY A 81 8.97 -12.66 -0.38
CA GLY A 81 10.21 -13.10 0.26
C GLY A 81 10.93 -12.06 1.13
N ARG A 82 10.42 -10.82 1.26
CA ARG A 82 11.06 -9.74 2.05
C ARG A 82 11.30 -10.18 3.49
N ALA A 83 12.55 -10.11 3.95
CA ALA A 83 12.89 -10.47 5.31
C ALA A 83 12.30 -9.46 6.31
N ALA A 84 11.87 -9.92 7.47
CA ALA A 84 11.26 -9.05 8.49
C ALA A 84 12.17 -7.87 8.86
N LYS A 85 13.48 -8.12 9.00
CA LYS A 85 14.51 -7.13 9.32
C LYS A 85 14.68 -6.01 8.27
N GLU A 86 14.19 -6.20 7.04
CA GLU A 86 14.25 -5.19 5.98
C GLU A 86 13.10 -4.16 6.09
N ASN A 87 12.08 -4.43 6.90
CA ASN A 87 11.02 -3.45 7.16
C ASN A 87 11.45 -2.41 8.20
N SER A 88 10.85 -1.22 8.16
CA SER A 88 11.18 -0.10 9.05
C SER A 88 11.08 -0.42 10.55
N GLN A 89 10.20 -1.34 10.93
CA GLN A 89 10.01 -1.79 12.31
C GLN A 89 10.74 -3.12 12.63
N GLY A 90 11.53 -3.64 11.68
CA GLY A 90 12.22 -4.93 11.81
C GLY A 90 11.28 -6.14 11.87
N ILE A 91 10.00 -5.98 11.53
CA ILE A 91 8.97 -7.02 11.57
C ILE A 91 8.11 -7.00 10.31
N ASN A 92 7.61 -8.17 9.91
CA ASN A 92 6.46 -8.29 9.01
C ASN A 92 5.16 -8.21 9.81
N GLY A 93 4.06 -7.88 9.13
CA GLY A 93 2.71 -7.98 9.66
C GLY A 93 2.13 -9.39 9.53
N ILE A 94 0.91 -9.53 10.04
CA ILE A 94 0.09 -10.73 9.93
C ILE A 94 -1.03 -10.45 8.91
N ASN A 95 -1.08 -11.25 7.84
CA ASN A 95 -2.14 -11.22 6.83
C ASN A 95 -3.05 -12.44 6.99
N ARG A 96 -4.37 -12.28 6.82
CA ARG A 96 -5.31 -13.41 6.75
C ARG A 96 -5.32 -13.99 5.34
N ILE A 97 -5.12 -15.31 5.26
CA ILE A 97 -5.05 -16.04 3.99
C ILE A 97 -6.43 -16.03 3.33
N ASP A 98 -7.42 -16.61 4.03
CA ASP A 98 -8.82 -16.62 3.65
C ASP A 98 -9.62 -15.61 4.50
N HIS A 99 -10.28 -14.68 3.80
CA HIS A 99 -11.11 -13.66 4.42
C HIS A 99 -12.50 -14.18 4.81
N SER A 100 -12.94 -15.30 4.23
CA SER A 100 -14.22 -15.98 4.53
C SER A 100 -14.22 -16.57 5.94
N ILE A 101 -13.06 -16.97 6.44
CA ILE A 101 -12.86 -17.41 7.82
C ILE A 101 -12.69 -16.16 8.70
N PRO A 102 -13.65 -15.84 9.60
CA PRO A 102 -13.63 -14.62 10.39
C PRO A 102 -12.72 -14.76 11.63
N ALA A 103 -11.52 -15.31 11.46
CA ALA A 103 -10.59 -15.56 12.56
C ALA A 103 -9.12 -15.46 12.14
N TYR A 104 -8.29 -15.00 13.06
CA TYR A 104 -6.84 -15.16 13.04
C TYR A 104 -6.50 -16.48 13.72
N THR A 105 -5.97 -17.44 12.95
CA THR A 105 -5.52 -18.76 13.43
C THR A 105 -4.17 -19.06 12.81
N LEU A 106 -3.43 -20.05 13.34
CA LEU A 106 -2.17 -20.49 12.74
C LEU A 106 -2.33 -20.91 11.26
N ASN A 107 -3.46 -21.52 10.92
CA ASN A 107 -3.71 -22.04 9.58
C ASN A 107 -4.31 -20.99 8.62
N ASN A 108 -4.86 -19.90 9.14
CA ASN A 108 -5.45 -18.82 8.34
C ASN A 108 -4.61 -17.54 8.34
N THR A 109 -3.35 -17.59 8.76
CA THR A 109 -2.48 -16.41 8.80
C THR A 109 -1.12 -16.66 8.19
N ALA A 110 -0.57 -15.63 7.56
CA ALA A 110 0.75 -15.65 6.93
C ALA A 110 1.53 -14.36 7.23
N PRO A 111 2.88 -14.43 7.29
CA PRO A 111 3.72 -13.25 7.40
C PRO A 111 3.63 -12.41 6.14
N ALA A 112 3.41 -11.10 6.26
CA ALA A 112 3.34 -10.20 5.11
C ALA A 112 3.99 -8.85 5.40
N CYS A 113 4.85 -8.38 4.49
CA CYS A 113 5.31 -6.99 4.54
C CYS A 113 4.12 -6.02 4.35
N SER A 114 4.28 -4.78 4.79
CA SER A 114 3.21 -3.77 4.70
C SER A 114 2.71 -3.57 3.27
N ASP A 115 3.60 -3.69 2.27
CA ASP A 115 3.26 -3.51 0.87
C ASP A 115 2.36 -4.63 0.37
N CYS A 116 2.78 -5.89 0.51
CA CYS A 116 1.97 -7.03 0.10
C CYS A 116 0.67 -7.12 0.90
N ASN A 117 0.70 -6.85 2.21
CA ASN A 117 -0.51 -6.90 3.04
C ASN A 117 -1.55 -5.88 2.56
N GLN A 118 -1.11 -4.67 2.22
CA GLN A 118 -2.00 -3.63 1.70
C GLN A 118 -2.46 -3.90 0.27
N MET A 119 -1.57 -4.36 -0.61
CA MET A 119 -1.91 -4.67 -2.02
C MET A 119 -2.84 -5.87 -2.12
N LYS A 120 -2.60 -6.95 -1.36
CA LYS A 120 -3.50 -8.10 -1.30
C LYS A 120 -4.88 -7.67 -0.83
N HIS A 121 -4.97 -6.84 0.20
CA HIS A 121 -6.24 -6.41 0.78
C HIS A 121 -7.18 -7.62 0.99
N ASN A 122 -8.26 -7.72 0.21
CA ASN A 122 -9.26 -8.80 0.24
C ASN A 122 -9.21 -9.71 -1.00
N HIS A 123 -8.16 -9.63 -1.82
CA HIS A 123 -7.87 -10.64 -2.83
C HIS A 123 -7.50 -11.96 -2.14
N SER A 124 -7.84 -13.07 -2.79
CA SER A 124 -7.25 -14.37 -2.46
C SER A 124 -5.73 -14.32 -2.66
N GLN A 125 -5.01 -15.28 -2.09
CA GLN A 125 -3.57 -15.35 -2.29
C GLN A 125 -3.25 -15.60 -3.77
N GLU A 126 -4.03 -16.46 -4.40
CA GLU A 126 -3.91 -16.88 -5.79
C GLU A 126 -4.14 -15.69 -6.72
N ASP A 127 -5.25 -14.96 -6.55
CA ASP A 127 -5.56 -13.78 -7.35
C ASP A 127 -4.49 -12.71 -7.17
N PHE A 128 -4.05 -12.47 -5.93
CA PHE A 128 -3.02 -11.45 -5.67
C PHE A 128 -1.72 -11.75 -6.42
N VAL A 129 -1.27 -13.01 -6.39
CA VAL A 129 -0.06 -13.43 -7.13
C VAL A 129 -0.29 -13.35 -8.64
N ALA A 130 -1.44 -13.83 -9.13
CA ALA A 130 -1.80 -13.80 -10.55
C ALA A 130 -1.84 -12.36 -11.10
N ILE A 131 -2.44 -11.43 -10.34
CA ILE A 131 -2.45 -10.00 -10.69
C ILE A 131 -1.03 -9.44 -10.76
N CYS A 132 -0.18 -9.73 -9.77
CA CYS A 132 1.21 -9.24 -9.76
C CYS A 132 2.01 -9.77 -10.94
N LYS A 133 1.87 -11.07 -11.26
CA LYS A 133 2.48 -11.68 -12.45
C LYS A 133 1.98 -11.03 -13.73
N HIS A 134 0.66 -10.88 -13.91
CA HIS A 134 0.09 -10.24 -15.08
C HIS A 134 0.60 -8.80 -15.26
N VAL A 135 0.61 -8.00 -14.19
CA VAL A 135 1.11 -6.60 -14.21
C VAL A 135 2.60 -6.58 -14.57
N ALA A 136 3.43 -7.43 -13.96
CA ALA A 136 4.85 -7.48 -14.27
C ALA A 136 5.10 -7.85 -15.75
N THR A 137 4.40 -8.86 -16.27
CA THR A 137 4.44 -9.23 -17.69
C THR A 137 3.95 -8.09 -18.58
N ALA A 138 2.98 -7.28 -18.14
CA ALA A 138 2.38 -6.21 -18.96
C ALA A 138 3.32 -5.03 -19.15
N ASN A 139 4.26 -4.88 -18.22
CA ASN A 139 5.24 -3.80 -18.21
C ASN A 139 6.64 -4.28 -18.63
N GLY A 140 6.75 -5.49 -19.22
CA GLY A 140 8.01 -6.01 -19.74
C GLY A 140 9.06 -6.31 -18.67
N LEU A 141 8.65 -6.58 -17.42
CA LEU A 141 9.57 -6.85 -16.30
C LEU A 141 10.01 -8.33 -16.21
N GLY A 142 9.51 -9.15 -17.15
CA GLY A 142 9.71 -10.59 -17.25
C GLY A 142 8.49 -11.25 -17.90
N ASP A 143 8.59 -12.52 -18.29
CA ASP A 143 7.42 -13.30 -18.71
C ASP A 143 6.94 -14.20 -17.57
N PHE A 144 5.86 -13.77 -16.90
CA PHE A 144 5.26 -14.47 -15.79
C PHE A 144 3.86 -14.99 -16.11
N GLY A 145 3.43 -14.90 -17.37
CA GLY A 145 2.07 -15.24 -17.81
C GLY A 145 1.07 -14.08 -17.72
N ARG A 146 -0.13 -14.34 -18.25
CA ARG A 146 -1.26 -13.42 -18.38
C ARG A 146 -2.48 -13.99 -17.67
N TYR A 147 -2.98 -13.27 -16.67
CA TYR A 147 -4.14 -13.65 -15.85
C TYR A 147 -5.27 -12.60 -15.87
N PRO A 148 -5.88 -12.29 -17.03
CA PRO A 148 -6.93 -11.25 -17.12
C PRO A 148 -8.16 -11.51 -16.24
N GLU A 149 -8.48 -12.78 -15.96
CA GLU A 149 -9.59 -13.25 -15.13
C GLU A 149 -9.45 -12.87 -13.65
N ALA A 150 -8.22 -12.68 -13.15
CA ALA A 150 -7.98 -12.24 -11.77
C ALA A 150 -8.39 -10.76 -11.53
N PHE A 151 -8.69 -10.02 -12.59
CA PHE A 151 -9.09 -8.62 -12.52
C PHE A 151 -10.61 -8.47 -12.54
N ARG A 152 -11.18 -7.87 -11.50
CA ARG A 152 -12.62 -7.61 -11.41
C ARG A 152 -13.10 -6.66 -12.50
N ASP A 153 -14.35 -6.84 -12.91
CA ASP A 153 -15.04 -5.93 -13.80
C ASP A 153 -15.75 -4.82 -13.04
N ASN A 154 -15.80 -3.64 -13.67
CA ASN A 154 -16.57 -2.51 -13.20
C ASN A 154 -17.62 -2.19 -14.26
N PHE A 155 -18.86 -2.61 -14.01
CA PHE A 155 -19.96 -2.50 -14.96
C PHE A 155 -20.54 -1.08 -15.08
N MET A 156 -20.15 -0.18 -14.17
CA MET A 156 -20.65 1.19 -14.16
C MET A 156 -19.63 2.17 -14.74
N PRO A 157 -19.99 2.97 -15.76
CA PRO A 157 -19.16 4.06 -16.25
C PRO A 157 -18.78 5.02 -15.13
N LYS A 158 -17.52 5.46 -15.11
CA LYS A 158 -17.09 6.49 -14.17
C LYS A 158 -17.47 7.87 -14.70
N ARG A 159 -17.81 8.77 -13.77
CA ARG A 159 -18.16 10.17 -14.06
C ARG A 159 -17.11 11.09 -13.48
N LEU A 160 -16.77 12.16 -14.20
CA LEU A 160 -15.82 13.16 -13.73
C LEU A 160 -16.25 13.74 -12.37
N SER A 161 -17.53 14.02 -12.18
CA SER A 161 -18.10 14.51 -10.91
C SER A 161 -17.84 13.60 -9.72
N GLY A 162 -17.75 12.28 -9.92
CA GLY A 162 -17.37 11.33 -8.86
C GLY A 162 -15.92 11.49 -8.41
N TYR A 163 -15.07 12.07 -9.26
CA TYR A 163 -13.72 12.45 -8.88
C TYR A 163 -13.70 13.80 -8.20
N LEU A 164 -14.55 14.78 -8.57
CA LEU A 164 -14.66 16.16 -8.05
C LEU A 164 -15.04 16.23 -6.56
N THR A 165 -14.05 16.17 -5.66
CA THR A 165 -14.26 16.34 -4.21
C THR A 165 -13.58 17.62 -3.72
N LYS A 166 -14.12 18.27 -2.68
CA LYS A 166 -13.62 19.53 -2.10
C LYS A 166 -12.12 19.55 -1.73
N SER A 167 -11.50 18.37 -1.55
CA SER A 167 -10.11 18.22 -1.11
C SER A 167 -9.09 18.06 -2.25
N LYS A 168 -9.54 18.12 -3.49
CA LYS A 168 -8.76 17.84 -4.70
C LYS A 168 -8.99 18.96 -5.71
N THR A 169 -7.96 19.28 -6.49
CA THR A 169 -8.00 20.35 -7.50
C THR A 169 -8.12 19.70 -8.88
N TYR A 170 -8.79 20.35 -9.83
CA TYR A 170 -9.07 19.77 -11.15
C TYR A 170 -8.73 20.74 -12.26
N ALA A 171 -8.17 20.19 -13.32
CA ALA A 171 -7.87 20.84 -14.59
C ALA A 171 -8.07 19.83 -15.74
N LEU A 172 -9.11 19.00 -15.65
CA LEU A 172 -9.56 18.10 -16.72
C LEU A 172 -10.92 18.57 -17.24
N SER A 173 -11.07 18.66 -18.56
CA SER A 173 -12.39 18.80 -19.18
C SER A 173 -13.14 17.45 -19.16
N GLN A 174 -14.43 17.48 -19.47
CA GLN A 174 -15.24 16.25 -19.57
C GLN A 174 -14.76 15.38 -20.74
N GLU A 175 -14.34 16.00 -21.84
CA GLU A 175 -13.79 15.36 -23.03
C GLU A 175 -12.45 14.69 -22.71
N ASP A 176 -11.56 15.38 -21.99
CA ASP A 176 -10.27 14.83 -21.58
C ASP A 176 -10.44 13.63 -20.65
N PHE A 177 -11.37 13.73 -19.70
CA PHE A 177 -11.72 12.64 -18.82
C PHE A 177 -12.18 11.41 -19.62
N GLN A 178 -13.11 11.58 -20.56
CA GLN A 178 -13.61 10.50 -21.42
C GLN A 178 -12.50 9.89 -22.26
N ALA A 179 -11.64 10.72 -22.86
CA ALA A 179 -10.51 10.29 -23.66
C ALA A 179 -9.49 9.49 -22.83
N ILE A 180 -9.27 9.83 -21.56
CA ILE A 180 -8.40 9.07 -20.68
C ILE A 180 -9.04 7.73 -20.33
N VAL A 181 -10.25 7.71 -19.77
CA VAL A 181 -10.86 6.45 -19.26
C VAL A 181 -11.24 5.45 -20.35
N ALA A 182 -11.29 5.87 -21.62
CA ALA A 182 -11.46 4.97 -22.77
C ALA A 182 -10.19 4.17 -23.09
N LYS A 183 -9.01 4.62 -22.65
CA LYS A 183 -7.74 3.91 -22.89
C LYS A 183 -7.66 2.60 -22.10
N PRO A 184 -6.83 1.64 -22.55
CA PRO A 184 -6.44 0.49 -21.73
C PRO A 184 -5.84 0.93 -20.39
N CYS A 185 -6.02 0.10 -19.36
CA CYS A 185 -5.42 0.34 -18.04
C CYS A 185 -3.90 0.49 -18.18
N HIS A 186 -3.35 1.59 -17.68
CA HIS A 186 -1.93 1.92 -17.77
C HIS A 186 -1.03 0.84 -17.15
N TYR A 187 -1.53 0.11 -16.14
CA TYR A 187 -0.73 -0.87 -15.41
C TYR A 187 -0.85 -2.30 -15.92
N CYS A 188 -2.03 -2.71 -16.38
CA CYS A 188 -2.27 -4.10 -16.78
C CYS A 188 -2.81 -4.27 -18.21
N GLY A 189 -3.06 -3.18 -18.93
CA GLY A 189 -3.60 -3.24 -20.28
C GLY A 189 -5.09 -3.61 -20.38
N LYS A 190 -5.80 -3.82 -19.26
CA LYS A 190 -7.25 -4.13 -19.29
C LYS A 190 -8.04 -3.02 -19.99
N GLU A 191 -8.76 -3.38 -21.04
CA GLU A 191 -9.50 -2.44 -21.88
C GLU A 191 -10.85 -2.03 -21.26
N THR A 192 -11.31 -0.82 -21.60
CA THR A 192 -12.71 -0.42 -21.39
C THR A 192 -13.56 -1.08 -22.47
N ILE A 193 -14.53 -1.88 -22.05
CA ILE A 193 -15.49 -2.60 -22.92
C ILE A 193 -16.90 -2.16 -22.49
N PRO A 194 -17.58 -1.30 -23.26
CA PRO A 194 -18.92 -0.84 -22.93
C PRO A 194 -19.88 -1.99 -22.60
N GLY A 195 -20.62 -1.85 -21.49
CA GLY A 195 -21.55 -2.87 -20.97
C GLY A 195 -20.88 -4.00 -20.15
N LYS A 196 -19.55 -4.10 -20.15
CA LYS A 196 -18.81 -5.13 -19.41
C LYS A 196 -17.80 -4.55 -18.42
N HIS A 197 -16.94 -3.64 -18.88
CA HIS A 197 -15.87 -3.07 -18.08
C HIS A 197 -15.65 -1.60 -18.40
N TYR A 198 -15.54 -0.77 -17.36
CA TYR A 198 -15.11 0.61 -17.50
C TYR A 198 -13.91 0.88 -16.60
N ASN A 199 -12.81 1.31 -17.22
CA ASN A 199 -11.68 1.89 -16.50
C ASN A 199 -12.10 3.19 -15.82
N GLY A 200 -11.36 3.55 -14.78
CA GLY A 200 -11.45 4.84 -14.12
C GLY A 200 -10.17 5.63 -14.29
N LEU A 201 -10.06 6.67 -13.47
CA LEU A 201 -8.90 7.53 -13.41
C LEU A 201 -8.00 7.15 -12.23
N ASP A 202 -6.71 6.95 -12.48
CA ASP A 202 -5.68 6.93 -11.44
C ASP A 202 -4.73 8.11 -11.61
N ARG A 203 -4.17 8.58 -10.49
CA ARG A 203 -3.15 9.63 -10.48
C ARG A 203 -1.77 9.00 -10.37
N VAL A 204 -0.93 9.21 -11.38
CA VAL A 204 0.44 8.68 -11.38
C VAL A 204 1.34 9.40 -10.38
N VAL A 205 1.17 10.72 -10.22
CA VAL A 205 1.94 11.54 -9.27
C VAL A 205 1.06 11.86 -8.05
N THR A 206 1.19 11.08 -6.98
CA THR A 206 0.37 11.21 -5.76
C THR A 206 0.53 12.58 -5.06
N GLN A 207 1.69 13.22 -5.24
CA GLN A 207 2.07 14.51 -4.66
C GLN A 207 1.35 15.68 -5.36
N VAL A 208 1.02 15.52 -6.64
CA VAL A 208 0.23 16.50 -7.40
C VAL A 208 -1.24 16.23 -7.10
N ARG A 209 -1.85 17.10 -6.29
CA ARG A 209 -3.28 17.01 -5.94
C ARG A 209 -4.20 17.51 -7.05
N VAL A 210 -3.64 17.91 -8.19
CA VAL A 210 -4.37 18.36 -9.37
C VAL A 210 -4.61 17.18 -10.29
N TYR A 211 -5.84 16.98 -10.73
CA TYR A 211 -6.15 16.07 -11.83
C TYR A 211 -6.02 16.83 -13.14
N ASN A 212 -5.03 16.48 -13.97
CA ASN A 212 -4.81 17.01 -15.32
C ASN A 212 -4.34 15.89 -16.26
N LYS A 213 -4.12 16.20 -17.55
CA LYS A 213 -3.71 15.21 -18.56
C LYS A 213 -2.39 14.51 -18.24
N ASP A 214 -1.46 15.22 -17.61
CA ASP A 214 -0.10 14.73 -17.38
C ASP A 214 0.04 13.90 -16.11
N SER A 215 -0.88 14.09 -15.15
CA SER A 215 -0.89 13.42 -13.85
C SER A 215 -1.86 12.27 -13.76
N CYS A 216 -2.69 12.05 -14.79
CA CYS A 216 -3.78 11.08 -14.77
C CYS A 216 -3.69 10.07 -15.91
N VAL A 217 -3.98 8.81 -15.59
CA VAL A 217 -4.02 7.71 -16.55
C VAL A 217 -5.28 6.87 -16.37
N ALA A 218 -5.63 6.10 -17.40
CA ALA A 218 -6.64 5.05 -17.26
C ALA A 218 -6.15 3.97 -16.31
N ALA A 219 -7.00 3.54 -15.38
CA ALA A 219 -6.72 2.39 -14.54
C ALA A 219 -7.99 1.59 -14.24
N CYS A 220 -7.88 0.26 -14.32
CA CYS A 220 -8.93 -0.62 -13.85
C CYS A 220 -9.04 -0.55 -12.32
N GLY A 221 -10.21 -0.93 -11.78
CA GLY A 221 -10.47 -0.84 -10.33
C GLY A 221 -9.48 -1.63 -9.48
N THR A 222 -9.05 -2.80 -9.94
CA THR A 222 -8.05 -3.64 -9.27
C THR A 222 -6.70 -2.92 -9.15
N CYS A 223 -6.11 -2.47 -10.27
CA CYS A 223 -4.79 -1.82 -10.24
C CYS A 223 -4.80 -0.53 -9.43
N ASN A 224 -5.84 0.30 -9.59
CA ASN A 224 -5.97 1.55 -8.84
C ASN A 224 -6.06 1.29 -7.32
N THR A 225 -6.82 0.27 -6.91
CA THR A 225 -6.93 -0.12 -5.49
C THR A 225 -5.61 -0.64 -4.94
N MET A 226 -4.90 -1.49 -5.69
CA MET A 226 -3.61 -2.05 -5.24
C MET A 226 -2.50 -0.99 -5.17
N LYS A 227 -2.40 -0.13 -6.18
CA LYS A 227 -1.44 0.98 -6.18
C LYS A 227 -1.73 1.94 -5.02
N TRP A 228 -3.00 2.30 -4.83
CA TRP A 228 -3.46 3.19 -3.77
C TRP A 228 -2.70 4.53 -3.76
N ARG A 229 -1.81 4.75 -2.79
CA ARG A 229 -1.00 5.98 -2.65
C ARG A 229 0.45 5.82 -3.13
N ARG A 230 0.85 4.62 -3.55
CA ARG A 230 2.19 4.36 -4.09
C ARG A 230 2.40 5.12 -5.39
N THR A 231 3.66 5.36 -5.72
CA THR A 231 4.00 5.76 -7.09
C THR A 231 3.81 4.58 -8.04
N SER A 232 3.78 4.85 -9.34
CA SER A 232 3.73 3.81 -10.35
C SER A 232 4.93 2.88 -10.25
N GLU A 233 6.12 3.44 -10.01
CA GLU A 233 7.39 2.71 -9.92
C GLU A 233 7.38 1.74 -8.73
N ASP A 234 6.98 2.21 -7.54
CA ASP A 234 6.90 1.37 -6.34
C ASP A 234 5.89 0.23 -6.51
N PHE A 235 4.75 0.53 -7.14
CA PHE A 235 3.73 -0.48 -7.42
C PHE A 235 4.24 -1.55 -8.39
N LEU A 236 4.84 -1.15 -9.52
CA LEU A 236 5.39 -2.06 -10.51
C LEU A 236 6.55 -2.89 -9.95
N ALA A 237 7.45 -2.26 -9.19
CA ALA A 237 8.56 -2.96 -8.54
C ALA A 237 8.07 -4.02 -7.55
N GLN A 238 7.03 -3.71 -6.77
CA GLN A 238 6.46 -4.67 -5.83
C GLN A 238 5.72 -5.82 -6.54
N CYS A 239 4.99 -5.55 -7.62
CA CYS A 239 4.39 -6.58 -8.48
C CYS A 239 5.48 -7.51 -9.06
N ASN A 240 6.58 -6.96 -9.57
CA ASN A 240 7.69 -7.73 -10.08
C ASN A 240 8.35 -8.61 -9.02
N ARG A 241 8.55 -8.07 -7.80
CA ARG A 241 9.12 -8.85 -6.69
C ARG A 241 8.26 -10.05 -6.30
N VAL A 242 6.93 -9.86 -6.25
CA VAL A 242 5.97 -10.96 -6.02
C VAL A 242 6.05 -11.97 -7.16
N ALA A 243 6.06 -11.50 -8.41
CA ALA A 243 6.11 -12.37 -9.58
C ALA A 243 7.37 -13.26 -9.57
N LEU A 244 8.55 -12.68 -9.38
CA LEU A 244 9.83 -13.40 -9.28
C LEU A 244 9.82 -14.45 -8.17
N TYR A 245 9.35 -14.07 -6.98
CA TYR A 245 9.29 -14.96 -5.83
C TYR A 245 8.43 -16.21 -6.09
N HIS A 246 7.35 -16.05 -6.86
CA HIS A 246 6.45 -17.14 -7.24
C HIS A 246 6.75 -17.77 -8.61
N SER A 247 7.90 -17.45 -9.22
CA SER A 247 8.38 -18.10 -10.44
C SER A 247 9.46 -19.13 -10.13
N CYS A 248 10.33 -18.86 -9.16
CA CYS A 248 11.40 -19.78 -8.75
C CYS A 248 10.89 -21.03 -8.00
N CYS A 249 9.68 -20.98 -7.42
CA CYS A 249 9.12 -22.10 -6.66
C CYS A 249 8.42 -23.18 -7.51
N ASN A 250 8.26 -22.98 -8.82
CA ASN A 250 7.66 -23.96 -9.72
C ASN A 250 8.69 -24.89 -10.40
N SER A 251 9.98 -24.72 -10.12
CA SER A 251 11.07 -25.45 -10.79
C SER A 251 11.56 -26.70 -10.04
N SER A 252 10.96 -27.04 -8.89
CA SER A 252 11.44 -28.13 -8.02
C SER A 252 10.52 -29.37 -7.95
N GLU A 253 9.63 -29.57 -8.92
CA GLU A 253 8.79 -30.80 -9.03
C GLU A 253 8.95 -31.53 -10.37
N ILE A 254 10.09 -31.40 -11.05
CA ILE A 254 10.45 -32.28 -12.17
C ILE A 254 11.90 -32.71 -12.03
N SER A 255 12.13 -33.75 -11.23
CA SER A 255 13.29 -34.66 -11.32
C SER A 255 13.01 -35.90 -10.49
#